data_AF-A0A2K0TQH2-F1
#
_entry.id   AF-A0A2K0TQH2-F1
#
_cell.length_a   1.000
_cell.length_b   1.000
_cell.length_c   1.000
_cell.angle_alpha   90.00
_cell.angle_beta   90.00
_cell.angle_gamma   90.00
#
_symmetry.space_group_name_H-M   'P 1'
#
loop_
_entity.id
_entity.type
_entity.pdbx_description
1 polymer ?
#
loop_
_entity_poly.entity_id
_entity_poly.type
_entity_poly.pdbx_seq_one_letter_code
_entity_poly.pdbx_strand_id
1 'polypeptide(L)'
;MPASDDGPESSPLLQASDEDAESREQQKADVSKWTKVAIQNAALAATFLVLYAFADILRYISTIRLVELGICREHFLQRDPQSEEDYRNIPEHLCKLPSIQQRLAHLRGYLAALEAIVGLILTLPYGLLVDRFGERLVAGINVVGYLLSCAWIIVVCYCWQVFPIWSVVLAPLFRIIGGGSPILSSIIYSIAAKSTPDSSRQVIVPPRSHPWI
;
A
#
# COMPACT_ATOMS: atom_id res chain seq x y z
N MET A 1 -28.47 82.57 -11.61
CA MET A 1 -29.51 81.58 -11.97
C MET A 1 -30.26 82.10 -13.18
N PRO A 2 -30.73 81.24 -14.13
CA PRO A 2 -30.81 79.74 -14.14
C PRO A 2 -29.81 79.09 -15.15
N ALA A 3 -29.27 77.86 -15.02
CA ALA A 3 -29.81 76.47 -15.02
C ALA A 3 -30.29 76.02 -16.43
N SER A 4 -29.95 74.88 -17.07
CA SER A 4 -29.36 73.54 -16.77
C SER A 4 -28.85 72.96 -18.13
N ASP A 5 -28.00 71.92 -18.27
CA ASP A 5 -28.31 70.46 -18.26
C ASP A 5 -27.00 69.75 -18.71
N ASP A 6 -26.31 68.94 -17.91
CA ASP A 6 -26.47 67.50 -17.60
C ASP A 6 -25.57 66.57 -18.45
N GLY A 7 -24.80 65.75 -17.73
CA GLY A 7 -23.96 64.69 -18.29
C GLY A 7 -22.83 64.30 -17.33
N PRO A 8 -23.10 63.61 -16.21
CA PRO A 8 -22.05 62.99 -15.44
C PRO A 8 -21.47 61.83 -16.25
N GLU A 9 -20.19 61.90 -16.61
CA GLU A 9 -19.41 60.77 -17.08
C GLU A 9 -19.26 59.76 -15.93
N SER A 10 -20.32 59.01 -15.65
CA SER A 10 -20.34 57.91 -14.71
C SER A 10 -20.21 56.62 -15.51
N SER A 11 -18.99 56.27 -15.90
CA SER A 11 -18.66 54.88 -16.20
C SER A 11 -18.15 54.18 -14.94
N PRO A 12 -18.46 52.88 -14.76
CA PRO A 12 -18.91 52.35 -13.49
C PRO A 12 -17.76 51.75 -12.67
N LEU A 13 -17.39 52.42 -11.58
CA LEU A 13 -16.44 51.91 -10.57
C LEU A 13 -17.01 50.75 -9.72
N LEU A 14 -18.30 50.45 -9.84
CA LEU A 14 -18.98 49.36 -9.15
C LEU A 14 -18.76 47.99 -9.80
N GLN A 15 -18.52 47.94 -11.12
CA GLN A 15 -18.43 46.68 -11.85
C GLN A 15 -17.11 45.94 -11.56
N ALA A 16 -16.01 46.67 -11.41
CA ALA A 16 -14.72 46.10 -11.04
C ALA A 16 -14.71 45.50 -9.61
N SER A 17 -15.44 46.11 -8.66
CA SER A 17 -15.52 45.57 -7.28
C SER A 17 -16.38 44.31 -7.21
N ASP A 18 -17.45 44.25 -7.99
CA ASP A 18 -18.29 43.04 -8.07
C ASP A 18 -17.54 41.92 -8.81
N GLU A 19 -16.84 42.22 -9.91
CA GLU A 19 -16.00 41.26 -10.63
C GLU A 19 -14.85 40.71 -9.76
N ASP A 20 -14.20 41.53 -8.94
CA ASP A 20 -13.16 41.13 -7.99
C ASP A 20 -13.71 40.30 -6.82
N ALA A 21 -14.94 40.59 -6.37
CA ALA A 21 -15.61 39.81 -5.33
C ALA A 21 -16.08 38.44 -5.84
N GLU A 22 -16.65 38.40 -7.05
CA GLU A 22 -17.14 37.18 -7.69
C GLU A 22 -15.98 36.22 -8.02
N SER A 23 -14.86 36.76 -8.53
CA SER A 23 -13.66 35.97 -8.81
C SER A 23 -12.97 35.48 -7.54
N ARG A 24 -13.00 36.25 -6.44
CA ARG A 24 -12.50 35.80 -5.12
C ARG A 24 -13.39 34.71 -4.49
N GLU A 25 -14.71 34.81 -4.65
CA GLU A 25 -15.68 33.78 -4.23
C GLU A 25 -15.51 32.49 -5.02
N GLN A 26 -15.37 32.58 -6.36
CA GLN A 26 -15.08 31.43 -7.23
C GLN A 26 -13.74 30.79 -6.90
N GLN A 27 -12.69 31.59 -6.68
CA GLN A 27 -11.38 31.08 -6.28
C GLN A 27 -11.44 30.36 -4.92
N LYS A 28 -12.19 30.88 -3.95
CA LYS A 28 -12.39 30.24 -2.64
C LYS A 28 -13.21 28.95 -2.76
N ALA A 29 -14.22 28.93 -3.63
CA ALA A 29 -15.03 27.76 -3.92
C ALA A 29 -14.21 26.66 -4.61
N ASP A 30 -13.37 27.01 -5.57
CA ASP A 30 -12.50 26.07 -6.29
C ASP A 30 -11.39 25.52 -5.38
N VAL A 31 -10.77 26.36 -4.55
CA VAL A 31 -9.79 25.91 -3.54
C VAL A 31 -10.45 25.00 -2.51
N SER A 32 -11.66 25.34 -2.03
CA SER A 32 -12.44 24.51 -1.10
C SER A 32 -12.81 23.15 -1.74
N LYS A 33 -13.26 23.16 -2.99
CA LYS A 33 -13.62 21.96 -3.75
C LYS A 33 -12.40 21.07 -3.98
N TRP A 34 -11.27 21.65 -4.39
CA TRP A 34 -9.99 20.95 -4.54
C TRP A 34 -9.51 20.35 -3.22
N THR A 35 -9.57 21.12 -2.14
CA THR A 35 -9.15 20.67 -0.80
C THR A 35 -10.01 19.52 -0.30
N LYS A 36 -11.34 19.58 -0.50
CA LYS A 36 -12.26 18.49 -0.16
C LYS A 36 -11.96 17.22 -0.94
N VAL A 37 -11.73 17.33 -2.25
CA VAL A 37 -11.36 16.18 -3.11
C VAL A 37 -10.01 15.58 -2.71
N ALA A 38 -9.02 16.42 -2.38
CA ALA A 38 -7.71 15.98 -1.92
C ALA A 38 -7.80 15.26 -0.57
N ILE A 39 -8.50 15.83 0.41
CA ILE A 39 -8.73 15.22 1.73
C ILE A 39 -9.49 13.91 1.59
N GLN A 40 -10.53 13.87 0.75
CA GLN A 40 -11.32 12.65 0.53
C GLN A 40 -10.45 11.54 -0.08
N ASN A 41 -9.63 11.84 -1.08
CA ASN A 41 -8.73 10.86 -1.69
C ASN A 41 -7.63 10.40 -0.72
N ALA A 42 -7.08 11.31 0.09
CA ALA A 42 -6.11 10.98 1.12
C ALA A 42 -6.72 10.10 2.22
N ALA A 43 -7.94 10.41 2.67
CA ALA A 43 -8.68 9.61 3.63
C ALA A 43 -8.96 8.21 3.09
N LEU A 44 -9.44 8.08 1.84
CA LEU A 44 -9.66 6.78 1.20
C LEU A 44 -8.38 5.97 1.07
N ALA A 45 -7.27 6.60 0.67
CA ALA A 45 -5.96 5.93 0.58
C ALA A 45 -5.47 5.47 1.97
N ALA A 46 -5.63 6.29 3.00
CA ALA A 46 -5.27 5.94 4.37
C ALA A 46 -6.14 4.79 4.91
N THR A 47 -7.46 4.82 4.69
CA THR A 47 -8.34 3.71 5.08
C THR A 47 -7.95 2.41 4.37
N PHE A 48 -7.67 2.46 3.06
CA PHE A 48 -7.21 1.31 2.31
C PHE A 48 -5.87 0.77 2.85
N LEU A 49 -4.94 1.64 3.23
CA LEU A 49 -3.68 1.25 3.88
C LEU A 49 -3.93 0.43 5.14
N VAL A 50 -4.75 0.96 6.04
CA VAL A 50 -5.02 0.32 7.34
C VAL A 50 -5.65 -1.06 7.14
N LEU A 51 -6.62 -1.18 6.22
CA LEU A 51 -7.24 -2.45 5.89
C LEU A 51 -6.24 -3.45 5.28
N TYR A 52 -5.39 -2.99 4.37
CA TYR A 52 -4.36 -3.82 3.76
C TYR A 52 -3.32 -4.29 4.79
N ALA A 53 -2.83 -3.39 5.64
CA ALA A 53 -1.87 -3.72 6.70
C ALA A 53 -2.46 -4.74 7.69
N PHE A 54 -3.72 -4.56 8.08
CA PHE A 54 -4.42 -5.52 8.92
C PHE A 54 -4.54 -6.90 8.25
N ALA A 55 -4.92 -6.94 6.96
CA ALA A 55 -5.00 -8.17 6.19
C ALA A 55 -3.62 -8.87 6.07
N ASP A 56 -2.54 -8.13 5.82
CA ASP A 56 -1.20 -8.71 5.71
C ASP A 56 -0.71 -9.31 7.03
N ILE A 57 -0.99 -8.66 8.17
CA ILE A 57 -0.69 -9.19 9.50
C ILE A 57 -1.49 -10.48 9.76
N LEU A 58 -2.80 -10.48 9.50
CA LEU A 58 -3.62 -11.68 9.68
C LEU A 58 -3.12 -12.83 8.81
N ARG A 59 -2.87 -12.57 7.52
CA ARG A 59 -2.31 -13.56 6.59
C ARG A 59 -0.97 -14.10 7.11
N TYR A 60 -0.08 -13.23 7.58
CA TYR A 60 1.22 -13.63 8.11
C TYR A 60 1.07 -14.60 9.30
N ILE A 61 0.22 -14.25 10.27
CA ILE A 61 -0.06 -15.08 11.46
C ILE A 61 -0.66 -16.43 11.06
N SER A 62 -1.70 -16.42 10.24
CA SER A 62 -2.36 -17.64 9.77
C SER A 62 -1.38 -18.54 9.04
N THR A 63 -0.50 -17.98 8.20
CA THR A 63 0.54 -18.75 7.50
C THR A 63 1.52 -19.38 8.47
N ILE A 64 1.85 -18.74 9.61
CA ILE A 64 2.76 -19.36 10.62
C ILE A 64 2.12 -20.63 11.15
N ARG A 65 0.89 -20.48 11.64
CA ARG A 65 0.16 -21.58 12.28
C ARG A 65 -0.10 -22.72 11.32
N LEU A 66 -0.42 -22.40 10.08
CA LEU A 66 -0.70 -23.38 9.06
C LEU A 66 0.55 -24.17 8.66
N VAL A 67 1.70 -23.51 8.52
CA VAL A 67 2.99 -24.18 8.28
C VAL A 67 3.44 -25.00 9.49
N GLU A 68 3.27 -24.48 10.71
CA GLU A 68 3.57 -25.18 11.97
C GLU A 68 2.78 -26.49 12.06
N LEU A 69 1.47 -26.45 11.82
CA LEU A 69 0.61 -27.63 11.80
C LEU A 69 1.02 -28.62 10.71
N GLY A 70 1.40 -28.12 9.53
CA GLY A 70 1.90 -28.96 8.44
C GLY A 70 3.16 -29.73 8.82
N ILE A 71 4.18 -29.03 9.34
CA ILE A 71 5.44 -29.65 9.79
C ILE A 71 5.17 -30.66 10.91
N CYS A 72 4.28 -30.30 11.84
CA CYS A 72 3.91 -31.16 12.96
C CYS A 72 3.28 -32.47 12.47
N ARG A 73 2.29 -32.40 11.57
CA ARG A 73 1.68 -33.59 10.97
C ARG A 73 2.70 -34.46 10.23
N GLU A 74 3.57 -33.85 9.42
CA GLU A 74 4.60 -34.57 8.68
C GLU A 74 5.60 -35.28 9.63
N HIS A 75 6.01 -34.61 10.71
CA HIS A 75 6.95 -35.15 11.68
C HIS A 75 6.40 -36.39 12.42
N PHE A 76 5.09 -36.42 12.71
CA PHE A 76 4.46 -37.56 13.36
C PHE A 76 4.08 -38.69 12.38
N LEU A 77 3.58 -38.37 11.18
CA LEU A 77 3.30 -39.37 10.13
C LEU A 77 4.54 -40.17 9.72
N GLN A 78 5.71 -39.53 9.66
CA GLN A 78 6.97 -40.22 9.35
C GLN A 78 7.42 -41.18 10.48
N ARG A 79 6.99 -40.93 11.72
CA ARG A 79 7.43 -41.67 12.90
C ARG A 79 6.51 -42.83 13.25
N ASP A 80 5.21 -42.70 13.00
CA ASP A 80 4.24 -43.78 13.18
C ASP A 80 3.11 -43.71 12.12
N PRO A 81 3.22 -44.49 11.03
CA PRO A 81 2.25 -44.48 9.94
C PRO A 81 0.92 -45.22 10.24
N GLN A 82 0.78 -45.89 11.39
CA GLN A 82 -0.40 -46.69 11.73
C GLN A 82 -1.54 -45.89 12.40
N SER A 83 -1.30 -44.63 12.75
CA SER A 83 -2.20 -43.76 13.53
C SER A 83 -2.77 -42.58 12.71
N GLU A 84 -3.03 -42.79 11.41
CA GLU A 84 -3.59 -41.79 10.49
C GLU A 84 -4.85 -41.07 11.00
N GLU A 85 -5.72 -41.75 11.77
CA GLU A 85 -6.93 -41.15 12.32
C GLU A 85 -6.66 -40.19 13.50
N ASP A 86 -5.57 -40.38 14.26
CA ASP A 86 -5.21 -39.56 15.43
C ASP A 86 -4.62 -38.20 15.03
N TYR A 87 -3.98 -38.12 13.85
CA TYR A 87 -3.30 -36.91 13.37
C TYR A 87 -4.23 -35.79 12.89
N ARG A 88 -5.54 -36.02 12.82
CA ARG A 88 -6.52 -34.98 12.53
C ARG A 88 -6.66 -33.98 13.69
N ASN A 89 -6.48 -34.46 14.94
CA ASN A 89 -6.59 -33.68 16.18
C ASN A 89 -5.32 -33.81 17.03
N ILE A 90 -4.18 -33.41 16.48
CA ILE A 90 -2.92 -33.38 17.26
C ILE A 90 -3.01 -32.29 18.34
N PRO A 91 -2.78 -32.62 19.62
CA PRO A 91 -2.67 -31.63 20.68
C PRO A 91 -1.61 -30.55 20.37
N GLU A 92 -1.96 -29.26 20.48
CA GLU A 92 -1.08 -28.13 20.12
C GLU A 92 0.29 -28.19 20.82
N HIS A 93 0.35 -28.69 22.05
CA HIS A 93 1.59 -28.79 22.82
C HIS A 93 2.64 -29.70 22.15
N LEU A 94 2.21 -30.71 21.38
CA LEU A 94 3.10 -31.58 20.61
C LEU A 94 3.69 -30.90 19.37
N CYS A 95 3.04 -29.86 18.85
CA CYS A 95 3.60 -29.07 17.74
C CYS A 95 4.63 -28.04 18.19
N LYS A 96 4.78 -27.84 19.52
CA LYS A 96 5.77 -26.93 20.12
C LYS A 96 7.10 -27.60 20.49
N LEU A 97 7.31 -28.86 20.08
CA LEU A 97 8.61 -29.50 20.29
C LEU A 97 9.75 -28.73 19.59
N PRO A 98 10.96 -28.71 20.18
CA PRO A 98 12.08 -27.92 19.66
C PRO A 98 12.48 -28.35 18.24
N SER A 99 12.34 -29.63 17.88
CA SER A 99 12.61 -30.14 16.53
C SER A 99 11.69 -29.52 15.47
N ILE A 100 10.41 -29.30 15.80
CA ILE A 100 9.40 -28.71 14.92
C ILE A 100 9.64 -27.21 14.79
N GLN A 101 9.86 -26.53 15.93
CA GLN A 101 10.13 -25.09 15.97
C GLN A 101 11.42 -24.71 15.22
N GLN A 102 12.46 -25.55 15.28
CA GLN A 102 13.68 -25.35 14.50
C GLN A 102 13.40 -25.40 12.99
N ARG A 103 12.67 -26.41 12.51
CA ARG A 103 12.27 -26.51 11.09
C ARG A 103 11.40 -25.32 10.66
N LEU A 104 10.45 -24.93 11.51
CA LEU A 104 9.62 -23.75 11.28
C LEU A 104 10.47 -22.48 11.17
N ALA A 105 11.46 -22.30 12.04
CA ALA A 105 12.37 -21.16 12.02
C ALA A 105 13.20 -21.11 10.73
N HIS A 106 13.70 -22.25 10.24
CA HIS A 106 14.40 -22.31 8.96
C HIS A 106 13.50 -21.90 7.79
N LEU A 107 12.29 -22.46 7.70
CA LEU A 107 11.31 -22.12 6.67
C LEU A 107 10.93 -20.64 6.71
N ARG A 108 10.71 -20.10 7.92
CA ARG A 108 10.48 -18.67 8.16
C ARG A 108 11.65 -17.82 7.67
N GLY A 109 12.87 -18.25 7.96
CA GLY A 109 14.09 -17.61 7.49
C GLY A 109 14.16 -17.54 5.96
N TYR A 110 13.89 -18.66 5.27
CA TYR A 110 13.87 -18.70 3.81
C TYR A 110 12.77 -17.82 3.20
N LEU A 111 11.56 -17.86 3.76
CA LEU A 111 10.46 -17.00 3.33
C LEU A 111 10.82 -15.53 3.44
N ALA A 112 11.35 -15.10 4.59
CA ALA A 112 11.76 -13.71 4.82
C ALA A 112 12.92 -13.28 3.91
N ALA A 113 13.91 -14.16 3.72
CA ALA A 113 15.05 -13.88 2.84
C ALA A 113 14.60 -13.71 1.39
N LEU A 114 13.74 -14.61 0.88
CA LEU A 114 13.22 -14.50 -0.48
C LEU A 114 12.35 -13.25 -0.65
N GLU A 115 11.47 -12.94 0.30
CA GLU A 115 10.67 -11.71 0.25
C GLU A 115 11.54 -10.46 0.24
N ALA A 116 12.62 -10.43 1.04
CA ALA A 116 13.56 -9.31 1.06
C ALA A 116 14.34 -9.18 -0.25
N ILE A 117 14.87 -10.28 -0.80
CA ILE A 117 15.61 -10.29 -2.07
C ILE A 117 14.69 -9.81 -3.21
N VAL A 118 13.48 -10.37 -3.29
CA VAL A 118 12.48 -10.00 -4.27
C VAL A 118 12.10 -8.53 -4.14
N GLY A 119 11.81 -8.08 -2.91
CA GLY A 119 11.47 -6.69 -2.64
C GLY A 119 12.58 -5.74 -3.08
N LEU A 120 13.84 -6.07 -2.80
CA LEU A 120 14.99 -5.26 -3.20
C LEU A 120 15.13 -5.16 -4.72
N ILE A 121 15.04 -6.30 -5.44
CA ILE A 121 15.16 -6.34 -6.90
C ILE A 121 14.01 -5.57 -7.56
N LEU A 122 12.80 -5.67 -7.01
CA LEU A 122 11.60 -5.07 -7.59
C LEU A 122 11.37 -3.62 -7.21
N THR A 123 11.99 -3.12 -6.14
CA THR A 123 11.79 -1.73 -5.68
C THR A 123 12.12 -0.73 -6.79
N LEU A 124 13.23 -0.92 -7.51
CA LEU A 124 13.65 -0.04 -8.60
C LEU A 124 12.72 -0.07 -9.82
N PRO A 125 12.42 -1.23 -10.44
CA PRO A 125 11.56 -1.27 -11.61
C PRO A 125 10.13 -0.82 -11.30
N TYR A 126 9.59 -1.13 -10.11
CA TYR A 126 8.26 -0.66 -9.72
C TYR A 126 8.22 0.84 -9.42
N GLY A 127 9.31 1.44 -8.90
CA GLY A 127 9.41 2.89 -8.75
C GLY A 127 9.24 3.60 -10.10
N LEU A 128 9.95 3.14 -11.12
CA LEU A 128 9.81 3.63 -12.50
C LEU A 128 8.42 3.31 -13.10
N LEU A 129 7.82 2.19 -12.71
CA LEU A 129 6.51 1.77 -13.20
C LEU A 129 5.39 2.68 -12.67
N VAL A 130 5.48 3.14 -11.41
CA VAL A 130 4.55 4.11 -10.83
C VAL A 130 4.56 5.41 -11.62
N ASP A 131 5.75 5.89 -11.98
CA ASP A 131 5.91 7.14 -12.76
C ASP A 131 5.30 7.03 -14.16
N ARG A 132 5.32 5.84 -14.76
CA ARG A 132 4.83 5.63 -16.14
C ARG A 132 3.37 5.20 -16.25
N PHE A 133 2.89 4.32 -15.38
CA PHE A 133 1.55 3.72 -15.47
C PHE A 133 0.56 4.25 -14.42
N GLY A 134 1.05 5.07 -13.49
CA GLY A 134 0.25 5.71 -12.45
C GLY A 134 0.02 4.83 -11.22
N GLU A 135 -0.20 5.51 -10.10
CA GLU A 135 -0.34 4.93 -8.76
C GLU A 135 -1.48 3.90 -8.65
N ARG A 136 -2.58 4.11 -9.39
CA ARG A 136 -3.78 3.24 -9.35
C ARG A 136 -3.55 1.87 -9.98
N LEU A 137 -2.82 1.81 -11.10
CA LEU A 137 -2.56 0.56 -11.80
C LEU A 137 -1.60 -0.32 -10.99
N VAL A 138 -0.56 0.31 -10.42
CA VAL A 138 0.39 -0.38 -9.53
C VAL A 138 -0.29 -0.91 -8.27
N ALA A 139 -1.23 -0.15 -7.69
CA ALA A 139 -2.03 -0.65 -6.57
C ALA A 139 -2.87 -1.89 -6.96
N GLY A 140 -3.49 -1.89 -8.14
CA GLY A 140 -4.25 -3.05 -8.64
C GLY A 140 -3.39 -4.28 -8.85
N ILE A 141 -2.20 -4.12 -9.44
CA ILE A 141 -1.22 -5.21 -9.63
C ILE A 141 -0.79 -5.79 -8.28
N ASN A 142 -0.57 -4.94 -7.27
CA ASN A 142 -0.23 -5.41 -5.92
C ASN A 142 -1.33 -6.28 -5.30
N VAL A 143 -2.59 -5.83 -5.40
CA VAL A 143 -3.75 -6.59 -4.92
C VAL A 143 -3.85 -7.94 -5.62
N VAL A 144 -3.63 -8.01 -6.94
CA VAL A 144 -3.66 -9.27 -7.69
C VAL A 144 -2.55 -10.22 -7.22
N GLY A 145 -1.32 -9.72 -7.05
CA GLY A 145 -0.21 -10.51 -6.53
C GLY A 145 -0.47 -11.02 -5.10
N TYR A 146 -1.14 -10.21 -4.27
CA TYR A 146 -1.56 -10.58 -2.93
C TYR A 146 -2.58 -11.73 -2.95
N LEU A 147 -3.64 -11.60 -3.76
CA LEU A 147 -4.66 -12.63 -3.92
C LEU A 147 -4.09 -13.95 -4.44
N LEU A 148 -3.16 -13.88 -5.39
CA LEU A 148 -2.50 -15.06 -5.95
C LEU A 148 -1.63 -15.77 -4.90
N SER A 149 -0.93 -15.02 -4.05
CA SER A 149 -0.17 -15.58 -2.93
C SER A 149 -1.09 -16.27 -1.91
N CYS A 150 -2.23 -15.65 -1.59
CA CYS A 150 -3.25 -16.27 -0.73
C CYS A 150 -3.80 -17.56 -1.34
N ALA A 151 -4.13 -17.55 -2.62
CA ALA A 151 -4.62 -18.73 -3.34
C ALA A 151 -3.58 -19.86 -3.31
N TRP A 152 -2.30 -19.57 -3.53
CA TRP A 152 -1.24 -20.57 -3.45
C TRP A 152 -1.15 -21.21 -2.06
N ILE A 153 -1.20 -20.41 -0.99
CA ILE A 153 -1.18 -20.92 0.39
C ILE A 153 -2.38 -21.83 0.63
N ILE A 154 -3.59 -21.42 0.22
CA ILE A 154 -4.81 -22.23 0.37
C ILE A 154 -4.67 -23.56 -0.39
N VAL A 155 -4.16 -23.53 -1.63
CA VAL A 155 -3.96 -24.73 -2.45
C VAL A 155 -2.96 -25.69 -1.79
N VAL A 156 -1.82 -25.18 -1.32
CA VAL A 156 -0.81 -26.02 -0.65
C VAL A 156 -1.37 -26.66 0.62
N CYS A 157 -2.22 -25.94 1.35
CA CYS A 157 -2.79 -26.44 2.60
C CYS A 157 -3.99 -27.37 2.39
N TYR A 158 -4.74 -27.20 1.31
CA TYR A 158 -5.81 -28.13 0.92
C TYR A 158 -5.22 -29.42 0.34
N CYS A 159 -4.20 -29.31 -0.51
CA CYS A 159 -3.49 -30.43 -1.12
C CYS A 159 -2.28 -30.90 -0.29
N TRP A 160 -2.41 -30.89 1.04
CA TRP A 160 -1.35 -31.27 1.99
C TRP A 160 -0.89 -32.73 1.85
N GLN A 161 -1.72 -33.61 1.28
CA GLN A 161 -1.37 -35.01 0.99
C GLN A 161 -0.51 -35.17 -0.27
N VAL A 162 -0.47 -34.16 -1.16
CA VAL A 162 0.21 -34.25 -2.46
C VAL A 162 1.46 -33.36 -2.50
N PHE A 163 1.46 -32.22 -1.79
CA PHE A 163 2.56 -31.27 -1.81
C PHE A 163 3.38 -31.28 -0.50
N PRO A 164 4.72 -31.35 -0.58
CA PRO A 164 5.57 -31.21 0.60
C PRO A 164 5.44 -29.80 1.19
N ILE A 165 5.57 -29.68 2.51
CA ILE A 165 5.50 -28.40 3.25
C ILE A 165 6.42 -27.31 2.65
N TRP A 166 7.54 -27.72 2.06
CA TRP A 166 8.51 -26.85 1.41
C TRP A 166 7.92 -26.03 0.24
N SER A 167 6.83 -26.47 -0.40
CA SER A 167 6.16 -25.74 -1.47
C SER A 167 5.57 -24.39 -1.01
N VAL A 168 5.38 -24.19 0.31
CA VAL A 168 4.99 -22.89 0.87
C VAL A 168 6.07 -21.82 0.64
N VAL A 169 7.35 -22.20 0.53
CA VAL A 169 8.47 -21.28 0.29
C VAL A 169 8.37 -20.59 -1.08
N LEU A 170 7.57 -21.12 -2.02
CA LEU A 170 7.30 -20.47 -3.30
C LEU A 170 6.19 -19.39 -3.21
N ALA A 171 5.43 -19.31 -2.13
CA ALA A 171 4.37 -18.31 -1.96
C ALA A 171 4.83 -16.84 -2.13
N PRO A 172 6.04 -16.43 -1.66
CA PRO A 172 6.57 -15.08 -1.89
C PRO A 172 6.92 -14.81 -3.36
N LEU A 173 7.13 -15.84 -4.19
CA LEU A 173 7.37 -15.66 -5.62
C LEU A 173 6.13 -15.12 -6.34
N PHE A 174 4.93 -15.51 -5.94
CA PHE A 174 3.71 -14.92 -6.50
C PHE A 174 3.54 -13.44 -6.10
N ARG A 175 4.14 -13.05 -4.98
CA ARG A 175 4.18 -11.65 -4.51
C ARG A 175 5.17 -10.80 -5.32
N ILE A 176 6.03 -11.40 -6.15
CA ILE A 176 6.84 -10.72 -7.19
C ILE A 176 5.92 -9.93 -8.14
N ILE A 177 4.79 -10.54 -8.52
CA ILE A 177 3.83 -9.92 -9.44
C ILE A 177 3.20 -8.68 -8.81
N GLY A 178 3.19 -8.55 -7.48
CA GLY A 178 2.66 -7.38 -6.80
C GLY A 178 3.70 -6.32 -6.39
N GLY A 179 4.99 -6.60 -6.54
CA GLY A 179 6.08 -5.71 -6.10
C GLY A 179 6.37 -5.70 -4.59
N GLY A 180 5.57 -6.41 -3.78
CA GLY A 180 5.78 -6.55 -2.33
C GLY A 180 5.11 -5.47 -1.47
N SER A 181 5.14 -5.69 -0.14
CA SER A 181 4.57 -4.77 0.88
C SER A 181 5.12 -3.33 0.87
N PRO A 182 6.43 -3.09 0.64
CA PRO A 182 7.02 -1.74 0.76
C PRO A 182 6.47 -0.72 -0.26
N ILE A 183 6.05 -1.19 -1.43
CA ILE A 183 5.66 -0.34 -2.55
C ILE A 183 4.32 0.33 -2.29
N LEU A 184 3.37 -0.38 -1.68
CA LEU A 184 2.09 0.20 -1.26
C LEU A 184 2.29 1.32 -0.25
N SER A 185 3.14 1.12 0.75
CA SER A 185 3.48 2.16 1.74
C SER A 185 4.08 3.39 1.08
N SER A 186 4.98 3.21 0.10
CA SER A 186 5.60 4.32 -0.65
C SER A 186 4.57 5.12 -1.46
N ILE A 187 3.65 4.45 -2.16
CA ILE A 187 2.58 5.11 -2.93
C ILE A 187 1.68 5.93 -2.00
N ILE A 188 1.37 5.43 -0.82
CA ILE A 188 0.46 6.11 0.10
C ILE A 188 1.15 7.30 0.78
N TYR A 189 2.45 7.18 1.12
CA TYR A 189 3.24 8.34 1.53
C TYR A 189 3.36 9.40 0.43
N SER A 190 3.46 9.00 -0.84
CA SER A 190 3.41 9.93 -1.98
C SER A 190 2.07 10.67 -2.05
N ILE A 191 0.95 9.96 -1.89
CA ILE A 191 -0.40 10.57 -1.87
C ILE A 191 -0.54 11.54 -0.67
N ALA A 192 -0.05 11.16 0.51
CA ALA A 192 -0.04 12.02 1.69
C ALA A 192 0.83 13.27 1.46
N ALA A 193 2.01 13.13 0.86
CA ALA A 193 2.88 14.25 0.52
C ALA A 193 2.20 15.21 -0.47
N LYS A 194 1.50 14.69 -1.49
CA LYS A 194 0.73 15.48 -2.46
C LYS A 194 -0.48 16.22 -1.86
N SER A 195 -0.92 15.82 -0.66
CA SER A 195 -2.03 16.48 0.05
C SER A 195 -1.58 17.64 0.96
N THR A 196 -0.28 17.90 1.06
CA THR A 196 0.25 19.06 1.80
C THR A 196 0.33 20.26 0.85
N PRO A 197 -0.28 21.42 1.16
CA PRO A 197 -0.23 22.59 0.30
C PRO A 197 1.23 23.06 0.08
N ASP A 198 1.55 23.46 -1.15
CA ASP A 198 2.87 23.95 -1.62
C ASP A 198 3.43 25.16 -0.85
N SER A 199 2.66 25.75 0.07
CA SER A 199 3.02 26.97 0.80
C SER A 199 4.20 26.82 1.77
N SER A 200 4.78 25.62 1.92
CA SER A 200 6.00 25.38 2.71
C SER A 200 7.15 24.75 1.92
N ARG A 201 7.01 24.53 0.60
CA ARG A 201 8.06 23.92 -0.24
C ARG A 201 8.74 24.86 -1.22
N GLN A 202 8.49 26.17 -1.09
CA GLN A 202 9.40 27.17 -1.63
C GLN A 202 10.32 27.61 -0.49
N VAL A 203 11.43 26.89 -0.34
CA VAL A 203 12.66 27.53 0.13
C VAL A 203 12.78 28.79 -0.72
N ILE A 204 12.64 29.94 -0.07
CA ILE A 204 12.98 31.24 -0.63
C ILE A 204 14.43 31.09 -1.11
N VAL A 205 14.60 30.80 -2.39
CA VAL A 205 15.89 30.97 -3.05
C VAL A 205 15.98 32.48 -3.20
N PRO A 206 16.82 33.18 -2.42
CA PRO A 206 17.01 34.60 -2.63
C PRO A 206 17.46 34.79 -4.08
N PRO A 207 16.96 35.82 -4.79
CA PRO A 207 17.36 36.06 -6.16
C PRO A 207 18.88 36.19 -6.20
N ARG A 208 19.51 35.31 -6.98
CA ARG A 208 20.96 35.33 -7.24
C ARG A 208 21.24 36.59 -8.06
N SER A 209 21.50 37.70 -7.38
CA SER A 209 21.89 38.95 -8.01
C SER A 209 23.33 38.84 -8.51
N HIS A 210 23.50 38.63 -9.80
CA HIS A 210 24.64 39.09 -10.60
C HIS A 210 24.17 39.11 -12.07
N PRO A 211 24.66 40.01 -12.97
CA PRO A 211 26.07 40.42 -13.06
C PRO A 211 26.34 41.91 -13.45
N TRP A 212 27.63 42.26 -13.46
CA TRP A 212 28.32 43.42 -14.10
C TRP A 212 28.38 44.75 -13.34
N ILE A 213 29.47 44.95 -12.57
CA ILE A 213 30.51 45.98 -12.80
C ILE A 213 31.86 45.33 -12.51
#